data_AF-A0A917HXL4-F1
#
_entry.id   AF-A0A917HXL4-F1
#
_cell.length_a   1.000
_cell.length_b   1.000
_cell.length_c   1.000
_cell.angle_alpha   90.00
_cell.angle_beta   90.00
_cell.angle_gamma   90.00
#
_symmetry.space_group_name_H-M   'P 1'
#
loop_
_entity.id
_entity.type
_entity.pdbx_description
1 polymer ?
#
loop_
_entity_poly.entity_id
_entity_poly.type
_entity_poly.pdbx_seq_one_letter_code
_entity_poly.pdbx_strand_id
1 'polypeptide(L)'
;MQPVGWSLVKAETHFPYVPGYLAFREVPALKEAWSRLTTKPDVLVVDGHGVAHPRRLGIATHFGVETGQPSMGCAKKLLTGKYNEPGLLVGDHSPIMAGAEQIGYAFRSKSKTAPVFVSPGHLLGMENSLQIIRQCIGKYRIPEPTRLAHELVNRFRRGELPEGMTYGTFTL
;
A
#
# COMPACT_ATOMS: atom_id res chain seq x y z
N MET A 1 -15.42 0.64 -4.72
CA MET A 1 -14.64 -0.43 -5.37
C MET A 1 -15.11 -1.78 -4.84
N GLN A 2 -15.09 -2.82 -5.66
CA GLN A 2 -15.37 -4.20 -5.24
C GLN A 2 -14.18 -5.09 -5.61
N PRO A 3 -13.74 -6.03 -4.74
CA PRO A 3 -12.70 -6.98 -5.09
C PRO A 3 -13.17 -7.89 -6.23
N VAL A 4 -12.39 -7.99 -7.31
CA VAL A 4 -12.64 -8.95 -8.39
C VAL A 4 -12.00 -10.31 -8.11
N GLY A 5 -10.96 -10.34 -7.28
CA GLY A 5 -10.34 -11.54 -6.73
C GLY A 5 -9.34 -11.21 -5.63
N TRP A 6 -8.89 -12.23 -4.92
CA TRP A 6 -7.91 -12.14 -3.85
C TRP A 6 -7.11 -13.43 -3.72
N SER A 7 -5.94 -13.31 -3.10
CA SER A 7 -5.06 -14.42 -2.76
C SER A 7 -4.59 -14.26 -1.32
N LEU A 8 -4.76 -15.31 -0.52
CA LEU A 8 -4.47 -15.37 0.91
C LEU A 8 -3.46 -16.48 1.16
N VAL A 9 -2.43 -16.18 1.94
CA VAL A 9 -1.33 -17.11 2.25
C VAL A 9 -0.98 -16.98 3.73
N LYS A 10 -0.66 -18.11 4.36
CA LYS A 10 -0.03 -18.14 5.67
C LYS A 10 1.43 -18.59 5.49
N ALA A 11 2.37 -17.77 5.94
CA ALA A 11 3.79 -18.08 5.86
C ALA A 11 4.47 -17.81 7.21
N GLU A 12 5.54 -18.56 7.49
CA GLU A 12 6.40 -18.31 8.65
C GLU A 12 7.40 -17.19 8.35
N THR A 13 7.62 -16.30 9.32
CA THR A 13 8.60 -15.21 9.19
C THR A 13 9.93 -15.62 9.80
N HIS A 14 10.96 -15.80 8.98
CA HIS A 14 12.30 -16.17 9.46
C HIS A 14 13.23 -14.96 9.73
N PHE A 15 12.87 -13.76 9.26
CA PHE A 15 13.69 -12.55 9.45
C PHE A 15 13.35 -11.82 10.78
N PRO A 16 14.33 -11.38 11.59
CA PRO A 16 14.08 -10.73 12.88
C PRO A 16 13.40 -9.36 12.72
N TYR A 17 12.83 -8.82 13.81
CA TYR A 17 12.24 -7.49 13.76
C TYR A 17 13.34 -6.43 13.83
N VAL A 18 13.60 -5.76 12.70
CA VAL A 18 14.55 -4.65 12.61
C VAL A 18 13.83 -3.46 11.95
N PRO A 19 13.72 -2.29 12.62
CA PRO A 19 13.11 -1.11 12.03
C PRO A 19 13.73 -0.74 10.67
N GLY A 20 12.89 -0.50 9.67
CA GLY A 20 13.33 -0.23 8.29
C GLY A 20 13.65 -1.48 7.44
N TYR A 21 13.43 -2.69 7.95
CA TYR A 21 13.60 -3.96 7.23
C TYR A 21 12.29 -4.77 7.14
N LEU A 22 11.13 -4.11 7.27
CA LEU A 22 9.81 -4.76 7.20
C LEU A 22 9.64 -5.61 5.94
N ALA A 23 10.16 -5.13 4.81
CA ALA A 23 10.07 -5.84 3.54
C ALA A 23 10.67 -7.26 3.61
N PHE A 24 11.77 -7.47 4.31
CA PHE A 24 12.39 -8.81 4.45
C PHE A 24 11.51 -9.80 5.21
N ARG A 25 10.59 -9.30 6.04
CA ARG A 25 9.65 -10.14 6.78
C ARG A 25 8.41 -10.50 5.95
N GLU A 26 7.94 -9.57 5.13
CA GLU A 26 6.62 -9.68 4.48
C GLU A 26 6.68 -10.00 2.98
N VAL A 27 7.72 -9.56 2.27
CA VAL A 27 7.86 -9.79 0.82
C VAL A 27 7.82 -11.27 0.44
N PRO A 28 8.44 -12.21 1.17
CA PRO A 28 8.32 -13.64 0.84
C PRO A 28 6.85 -14.12 0.78
N ALA A 29 6.04 -13.76 1.79
CA ALA A 29 4.63 -14.12 1.83
C ALA A 29 3.81 -13.38 0.75
N LEU A 30 4.14 -12.10 0.49
CA LEU A 30 3.52 -11.33 -0.59
C LEU A 30 3.82 -11.93 -1.97
N LYS A 31 5.05 -12.42 -2.21
CA LYS A 31 5.42 -13.09 -3.46
C LYS A 31 4.66 -14.38 -3.68
N GLU A 32 4.41 -15.15 -2.61
CA GLU A 32 3.59 -16.36 -2.69
C GLU A 32 2.11 -16.02 -2.95
N ALA A 33 1.55 -15.02 -2.26
CA ALA A 33 0.18 -14.57 -2.53
C ALA A 33 0.07 -14.03 -3.96
N TRP A 34 1.07 -13.28 -4.42
CA TRP A 34 1.18 -12.79 -5.78
C TRP A 34 1.22 -13.92 -6.79
N SER A 35 2.09 -14.92 -6.65
CA SER A 35 2.22 -16.00 -7.65
C SER A 35 0.92 -16.77 -7.85
N ARG A 36 0.09 -16.88 -6.81
CA ARG A 36 -1.23 -17.51 -6.88
C ARG A 36 -2.26 -16.64 -7.61
N LEU A 37 -2.17 -15.30 -7.51
CA LEU A 37 -3.10 -14.35 -8.15
C LEU A 37 -2.91 -14.34 -9.68
N THR A 38 -3.90 -14.80 -10.46
CA THR A 38 -3.80 -14.87 -11.93
C THR A 38 -3.99 -13.50 -12.60
N THR A 39 -5.08 -12.80 -12.29
CA THR A 39 -5.33 -11.42 -12.73
C THR A 39 -4.49 -10.45 -11.90
N LYS A 40 -3.47 -9.88 -12.53
CA LYS A 40 -2.62 -8.85 -11.91
C LYS A 40 -3.28 -7.47 -12.00
N PRO A 41 -3.26 -6.66 -10.94
CA PRO A 41 -3.69 -5.27 -11.02
C PRO A 41 -2.68 -4.45 -11.82
N ASP A 42 -3.11 -3.37 -12.46
CA ASP A 42 -2.21 -2.44 -13.17
C ASP A 42 -1.25 -1.73 -12.19
N VAL A 43 -1.71 -1.47 -10.96
CA VAL A 43 -0.94 -0.80 -9.92
C VAL A 43 -1.12 -1.48 -8.57
N LEU A 44 -0.01 -1.71 -7.87
CA LEU A 44 0.02 -2.15 -6.48
C LEU A 44 -0.08 -0.95 -5.52
N VAL A 45 -1.06 -0.98 -4.61
CA VAL A 45 -1.11 -0.08 -3.45
C VAL A 45 -0.81 -0.89 -2.20
N VAL A 46 0.36 -0.68 -1.60
CA VAL A 46 0.86 -1.44 -0.45
C VAL A 46 0.65 -0.65 0.85
N ASP A 47 0.17 -1.29 1.91
CA ASP A 47 0.11 -0.68 3.26
C ASP A 47 1.51 -0.56 3.85
N GLY A 48 2.20 0.51 3.46
CA GLY A 48 3.61 0.74 3.76
C GLY A 48 4.17 1.88 2.93
N HIS A 49 5.48 2.08 2.99
CA HIS A 49 6.17 3.12 2.22
C HIS A 49 6.81 2.57 0.95
N GLY A 50 6.94 3.43 -0.06
CA GLY A 50 7.84 3.26 -1.19
C GLY A 50 9.13 4.05 -0.96
N VAL A 51 9.40 5.07 -1.78
CA VAL A 51 10.60 5.92 -1.65
C VAL A 51 10.59 6.80 -0.40
N ALA A 52 9.46 6.96 0.30
CA ALA A 52 9.39 7.59 1.63
C ALA A 52 9.98 6.68 2.73
N HIS A 53 11.23 6.29 2.54
CA HIS A 53 12.00 5.39 3.38
C HIS A 53 13.42 5.96 3.55
N PRO A 54 14.11 5.75 4.70
CA PRO A 54 15.46 6.28 4.90
C PRO A 54 16.47 5.89 3.80
N ARG A 55 16.24 4.74 3.15
CA ARG A 55 17.07 4.21 2.05
C ARG A 55 16.40 4.27 0.68
N ARG A 56 15.29 5.02 0.54
CA ARG A 56 14.43 5.04 -0.68
C ARG A 56 13.89 3.69 -1.15
N LEU A 57 14.01 2.66 -0.29
CA LEU A 57 13.65 1.28 -0.58
C LEU A 57 12.66 0.76 0.48
N GLY A 58 11.46 1.31 0.49
CA GLY A 58 10.36 0.78 1.31
C GLY A 58 9.76 -0.49 0.72
N ILE A 59 8.83 -1.13 1.44
CA ILE A 59 8.19 -2.38 1.02
C ILE A 59 7.48 -2.27 -0.34
N ALA A 60 6.86 -1.12 -0.65
CA ALA A 60 6.21 -0.93 -1.93
C ALA A 60 7.23 -0.92 -3.08
N THR A 61 8.36 -0.25 -2.90
CA THR A 61 9.46 -0.22 -3.87
C THR A 61 10.07 -1.61 -4.03
N HIS A 62 10.42 -2.27 -2.93
CA HIS A 62 11.04 -3.60 -2.95
C HIS A 62 10.13 -4.61 -3.66
N PHE A 63 8.87 -4.73 -3.23
CA PHE A 63 7.94 -5.68 -3.83
C PHE A 63 7.61 -5.35 -5.29
N GLY A 64 7.50 -4.07 -5.64
CA GLY A 64 7.33 -3.64 -7.03
C GLY A 64 8.51 -4.05 -7.92
N VAL A 65 9.75 -3.86 -7.46
CA VAL A 65 10.96 -4.30 -8.19
C VAL A 65 10.99 -5.82 -8.36
N GLU A 66 10.71 -6.57 -7.30
CA GLU A 66 10.69 -8.04 -7.33
C GLU A 66 9.62 -8.63 -8.27
N THR A 67 8.53 -7.90 -8.48
CA THR A 67 7.41 -8.35 -9.33
C THR A 67 7.40 -7.72 -10.72
N GLY A 68 8.19 -6.67 -10.95
CA GLY A 68 8.12 -5.83 -12.15
C GLY A 68 6.84 -5.00 -12.27
N GLN A 69 5.99 -4.94 -11.24
CA GLN A 69 4.69 -4.26 -11.29
C GLN A 69 4.82 -2.80 -10.81
N PRO A 70 4.20 -1.82 -11.49
CA PRO A 70 3.99 -0.49 -10.94
C PRO A 70 3.41 -0.53 -9.53
N SER A 71 4.06 0.18 -8.61
CA SER A 71 3.71 0.12 -7.20
C SER A 71 3.84 1.45 -6.49
N MET A 72 3.06 1.60 -5.42
CA MET A 72 3.10 2.74 -4.52
C MET A 72 2.77 2.31 -3.09
N GLY A 73 3.32 3.05 -2.13
CA GLY A 73 3.03 2.88 -0.72
C GLY A 73 1.98 3.87 -0.24
N CYS A 74 1.05 3.41 0.59
CA CYS A 74 0.12 4.24 1.36
C CYS A 74 0.16 3.82 2.84
N ALA A 75 0.90 4.57 3.66
CA ALA A 75 1.09 4.28 5.08
C ALA A 75 0.20 5.12 5.99
N LYS A 76 -0.02 4.62 7.21
CA LYS A 76 -0.85 5.26 8.25
C LYS A 76 -0.07 6.25 9.13
N LYS A 77 1.26 6.13 9.14
CA LYS A 77 2.20 6.94 9.92
C LYS A 77 3.37 7.32 9.03
N LEU A 78 4.01 8.45 9.35
CA LEU A 78 5.24 8.85 8.69
C LEU A 78 6.41 8.03 9.22
N LEU A 79 7.25 7.52 8.32
CA LEU A 79 8.50 6.84 8.69
C LEU A 79 9.71 7.79 8.64
N THR A 80 9.79 8.67 7.65
CA THR A 80 10.90 9.61 7.48
C THR A 80 10.46 10.84 6.68
N GLY A 81 11.25 11.90 6.75
CA GLY A 81 10.96 13.20 6.16
C GLY A 81 10.16 14.12 7.08
N LYS A 82 9.79 15.28 6.55
CA LYS A 82 8.98 16.31 7.22
C LYS A 82 7.88 16.78 6.27
N TYR A 83 6.75 17.17 6.82
CA TYR A 83 5.64 17.72 6.04
C TYR A 83 4.93 18.80 6.85
N ASN A 84 4.30 19.74 6.16
CA ASN A 84 3.34 20.65 6.78
C ASN A 84 1.97 19.98 6.80
N GLU A 85 1.19 20.12 7.85
CA GLU A 85 -0.14 19.52 7.90
C GLU A 85 -0.99 20.00 6.69
N PRO A 86 -1.56 19.08 5.88
CA PRO A 86 -2.37 19.47 4.75
C PRO A 86 -3.67 20.13 5.22
N GLY A 87 -4.38 20.79 4.31
CA GLY A 87 -5.72 21.32 4.61
C GLY A 87 -6.71 20.24 5.10
N LEU A 88 -7.87 20.69 5.59
CA LEU A 88 -8.85 19.83 6.25
C LEU A 88 -9.82 19.12 5.29
N LEU A 89 -9.80 19.46 4.00
CA LEU A 89 -10.71 18.93 2.98
C LEU A 89 -10.13 17.67 2.34
N VAL A 90 -11.01 16.79 1.87
CA VAL A 90 -10.59 15.60 1.14
C VAL A 90 -9.85 16.03 -0.13
N GLY A 91 -8.67 15.46 -0.36
CA GLY A 91 -7.82 15.79 -1.51
C GLY A 91 -6.71 16.79 -1.20
N ASP A 92 -6.80 17.51 -0.09
CA ASP A 92 -5.73 18.39 0.40
C ASP A 92 -4.47 17.56 0.67
N HIS A 93 -3.33 18.11 0.29
CA HIS A 93 -2.06 17.41 0.44
C HIS A 93 -0.90 18.38 0.55
N SER A 94 0.20 17.87 1.11
CA SER A 94 1.46 18.58 1.21
C SER A 94 2.62 17.64 0.89
N PRO A 95 3.73 18.15 0.34
CA PRO A 95 4.89 17.33 0.05
C PRO A 95 5.55 16.85 1.34
N ILE A 96 6.05 15.61 1.31
CA ILE A 96 6.95 15.08 2.32
C ILE A 96 8.37 15.32 1.83
N MET A 97 9.16 16.08 2.59
CA MET A 97 10.51 16.49 2.23
C MET A 97 11.55 15.76 3.08
N ALA A 98 12.59 15.22 2.43
CA ALA A 98 13.82 14.74 3.04
C ALA A 98 14.97 15.65 2.61
N GLY A 99 15.22 16.72 3.38
CA GLY A 99 16.06 17.82 2.92
C GLY A 99 15.37 18.57 1.79
N ALA A 100 16.03 18.68 0.64
CA ALA A 100 15.46 19.30 -0.57
C ALA A 100 14.68 18.32 -1.46
N GLU A 101 14.76 17.01 -1.19
CA GLU A 101 14.11 15.98 -2.00
C GLU A 101 12.67 15.74 -1.53
N GLN A 102 11.70 15.81 -2.45
CA GLN A 102 10.35 15.34 -2.18
C GLN A 102 10.31 13.81 -2.29
N ILE A 103 9.80 13.15 -1.25
CA ILE A 103 9.75 11.68 -1.14
C ILE A 103 8.33 11.12 -1.05
N GLY A 104 7.32 11.98 -1.10
CA GLY A 104 5.91 11.58 -1.10
C GLY A 104 4.97 12.73 -0.78
N TYR A 105 3.75 12.39 -0.39
CA TYR A 105 2.70 13.33 0.02
C TYR A 105 2.06 12.90 1.35
N ALA A 106 1.83 13.85 2.24
CA ALA A 106 0.82 13.71 3.27
C ALA A 106 -0.53 14.08 2.65
N PHE A 107 -1.45 13.13 2.57
CA PHE A 107 -2.69 13.23 1.80
C PHE A 107 -3.92 13.11 2.72
N ARG A 108 -4.82 14.09 2.66
CA ARG A 108 -6.09 14.09 3.38
C ARG A 108 -7.11 13.23 2.63
N SER A 109 -7.11 11.93 2.92
CA SER A 109 -8.07 10.97 2.35
C SER A 109 -9.48 11.08 2.95
N LYS A 110 -9.60 11.64 4.15
CA LYS A 110 -10.88 11.88 4.83
C LYS A 110 -10.83 13.18 5.62
N SER A 111 -11.86 14.01 5.47
CA SER A 111 -11.91 15.34 6.08
C SER A 111 -11.74 15.29 7.60
N LYS A 112 -10.98 16.25 8.14
CA LYS A 112 -10.73 16.42 9.59
C LYS A 112 -10.16 15.16 10.28
N THR A 113 -9.48 14.28 9.56
CA THR A 113 -8.77 13.11 10.11
C THR A 113 -7.31 13.14 9.71
N ALA A 114 -6.41 12.54 10.50
CA ALA A 114 -4.98 12.47 10.19
C ALA A 114 -4.71 12.02 8.74
N PRO A 115 -3.71 12.60 8.04
CA PRO A 115 -3.43 12.24 6.66
C PRO A 115 -2.91 10.81 6.54
N VAL A 116 -2.99 10.24 5.35
CA VAL A 116 -2.21 9.06 4.96
C VAL A 116 -0.95 9.51 4.21
N PHE A 117 0.09 8.68 4.22
CA PHE A 117 1.39 9.02 3.67
C PHE A 117 1.62 8.21 2.40
N VAL A 118 1.60 8.91 1.27
CA VAL A 118 1.61 8.33 -0.07
C VAL A 118 2.98 8.53 -0.68
N SER A 119 3.59 7.48 -1.21
CA SER A 119 4.90 7.58 -1.84
C SER A 119 5.04 6.59 -3.01
N PRO A 120 5.66 7.00 -4.13
CA PRO A 120 5.91 6.09 -5.25
C PRO A 120 6.77 4.91 -4.82
N GLY A 121 6.51 3.74 -5.40
CA GLY A 121 7.28 2.51 -5.19
C GLY A 121 8.17 2.24 -6.39
N HIS A 122 7.64 1.58 -7.40
CA HIS A 122 8.30 1.17 -8.63
C HIS A 122 7.49 1.62 -9.86
N LEU A 123 8.15 2.06 -10.94
CA LEU A 123 7.55 2.49 -12.21
C LEU A 123 6.45 3.58 -12.10
N LEU A 124 6.42 4.31 -10.99
CA LEU A 124 5.50 5.43 -10.76
C LEU A 124 6.26 6.67 -10.31
N GLY A 125 5.77 7.84 -10.74
CA GLY A 125 6.22 9.15 -10.26
C GLY A 125 5.36 9.68 -9.11
N MET A 126 5.78 10.81 -8.54
CA MET A 126 5.05 11.51 -7.47
C MET A 126 3.62 11.85 -7.90
N GLU A 127 3.46 12.55 -9.03
CA GLU A 127 2.16 13.03 -9.50
C GLU A 127 1.20 11.87 -9.78
N ASN A 128 1.63 10.85 -10.54
CA ASN A 128 0.80 9.68 -10.83
C ASN A 128 0.37 8.95 -9.55
N SER A 129 1.25 8.84 -8.55
CA SER A 129 0.90 8.23 -7.26
C SER A 129 -0.21 9.01 -6.55
N LEU A 130 -0.17 10.36 -6.58
CA LEU A 130 -1.22 11.20 -6.01
C LEU A 130 -2.53 11.10 -6.80
N GLN A 131 -2.47 11.04 -8.13
CA GLN A 131 -3.65 10.89 -8.97
C GLN A 131 -4.35 9.55 -8.73
N ILE A 132 -3.59 8.46 -8.66
CA ILE A 132 -4.12 7.11 -8.40
C ILE A 132 -4.76 7.05 -7.01
N ILE A 133 -4.09 7.54 -5.95
CA ILE A 133 -4.65 7.42 -4.60
C ILE A 133 -5.93 8.24 -4.41
N ARG A 134 -6.08 9.36 -5.14
CA ARG A 134 -7.31 10.16 -5.19
C ARG A 134 -8.48 9.42 -5.81
N GLN A 135 -8.24 8.40 -6.62
CA GLN A 135 -9.30 7.54 -7.16
C GLN A 135 -9.62 6.37 -6.21
N CYS A 136 -8.74 6.07 -5.27
CA CYS A 136 -8.89 4.99 -4.30
C CYS A 136 -9.57 5.41 -2.98
N ILE A 137 -9.92 6.68 -2.80
CA ILE A 137 -10.63 7.15 -1.60
C ILE A 137 -12.08 6.67 -1.57
N GLY A 138 -12.51 6.27 -0.38
CA GLY A 138 -13.88 5.83 -0.12
C GLY A 138 -14.44 6.51 1.14
N LYS A 139 -15.25 5.77 1.89
CA LYS A 139 -15.89 6.26 3.13
C LYS A 139 -14.90 6.44 4.30
N TYR A 140 -13.74 5.78 4.22
CA TYR A 140 -12.78 5.64 5.31
C TYR A 140 -11.49 6.43 5.04
N ARG A 141 -10.72 6.65 6.11
CA ARG A 141 -9.38 7.26 6.02
C ARG A 141 -8.43 6.39 5.20
N ILE A 142 -8.54 5.07 5.29
CA ILE A 142 -7.67 4.15 4.55
C ILE A 142 -8.26 3.95 3.15
N PRO A 143 -7.48 4.12 2.07
CA PRO A 143 -7.93 3.87 0.70
C PRO A 143 -8.50 2.46 0.52
N GLU A 144 -9.45 2.33 -0.39
CA GLU A 144 -10.20 1.10 -0.62
C GLU A 144 -9.32 -0.13 -0.87
N PRO A 145 -8.24 -0.09 -1.69
CA PRO A 145 -7.41 -1.29 -1.94
C PRO A 145 -6.80 -1.89 -0.66
N THR A 146 -6.15 -1.06 0.17
CA THR A 146 -5.52 -1.53 1.41
C THR A 146 -6.53 -1.79 2.51
N ARG A 147 -7.66 -1.08 2.53
CA ARG A 147 -8.78 -1.36 3.44
C ARG A 147 -9.41 -2.73 3.16
N LEU A 148 -9.72 -3.02 1.90
CA LEU A 148 -10.31 -4.30 1.49
C LEU A 148 -9.34 -5.46 1.75
N ALA A 149 -8.04 -5.29 1.46
CA ALA A 149 -7.02 -6.28 1.81
C ALA A 149 -6.96 -6.54 3.32
N HIS A 150 -7.04 -5.48 4.14
CA HIS A 150 -7.08 -5.60 5.60
C HIS A 150 -8.32 -6.37 6.10
N GLU A 151 -9.48 -6.16 5.48
CA GLU A 151 -10.70 -6.91 5.82
C GLU A 151 -10.58 -8.38 5.45
N LEU A 152 -10.09 -8.69 4.25
CA LEU A 152 -9.87 -10.07 3.79
C LEU A 152 -8.90 -10.83 4.69
N VAL A 153 -7.75 -10.23 5.04
CA VAL A 153 -6.78 -10.91 5.92
C VAL A 153 -7.33 -11.10 7.34
N ASN A 154 -8.17 -10.19 7.84
CA ASN A 154 -8.80 -10.37 9.15
C ASN A 154 -9.83 -11.51 9.14
N ARG A 155 -10.61 -11.66 8.07
CA ARG A 155 -11.53 -12.79 7.89
C ARG A 155 -10.77 -14.11 7.78
N PHE A 156 -9.67 -14.13 7.03
CA PHE A 156 -8.74 -15.26 6.93
C PHE A 156 -8.19 -15.68 8.30
N ARG A 157 -7.71 -14.70 9.10
CA ARG A 157 -7.20 -14.94 10.46
C ARG A 157 -8.24 -15.51 11.43
N ARG A 158 -9.53 -15.23 11.21
CA ARG A 158 -10.65 -15.79 11.99
C ARG A 158 -11.14 -17.14 11.46
N GLY A 159 -10.55 -17.66 10.38
CA GLY A 159 -10.96 -18.92 9.76
C GLY A 159 -12.21 -18.82 8.88
N GLU A 160 -12.68 -17.61 8.56
CA GLU A 160 -13.87 -17.40 7.71
C GLU A 160 -13.57 -17.57 6.21
N LEU A 161 -12.30 -17.51 5.83
CA LEU A 161 -11.81 -17.70 4.46
C LEU A 161 -10.70 -18.75 4.49
N PRO A 162 -10.60 -19.61 3.46
CA PRO A 162 -9.48 -20.55 3.34
C PRO A 162 -8.23 -19.84 2.81
N GLU A 163 -7.09 -20.53 2.93
CA GLU A 163 -5.89 -20.15 2.21
C GLU A 163 -6.06 -20.45 0.71
N GLY A 164 -5.44 -19.65 -0.15
CA GLY A 164 -5.51 -19.82 -1.59
C GLY A 164 -6.07 -18.59 -2.30
N MET A 165 -6.49 -18.79 -3.55
CA MET A 165 -7.02 -17.73 -4.39
C MET A 165 -8.53 -17.89 -4.60
N THR A 166 -9.24 -16.77 -4.68
CA THR A 166 -10.65 -16.73 -5.07
C THR A 166 -10.87 -15.58 -6.05
N TYR A 167 -11.60 -15.84 -7.12
CA TYR A 167 -12.21 -14.81 -7.96
C TYR A 167 -13.72 -14.81 -7.73
N GLY A 168 -14.34 -13.64 -7.82
CA GLY A 168 -15.79 -13.60 -7.79
C GLY A 168 -16.37 -14.37 -8.99
N THR A 169 -17.41 -15.17 -8.75
CA THR A 169 -18.29 -15.66 -9.80
C THR A 169 -19.13 -14.48 -10.28
N PHE A 170 -18.56 -13.61 -11.10
CA PHE A 170 -19.32 -12.55 -11.75
C PHE A 170 -19.92 -13.15 -13.01
N THR A 171 -21.15 -13.66 -12.89
CA THR A 171 -22.01 -13.81 -14.06
C THR A 171 -22.19 -12.41 -14.64
N LEU A 172 -21.82 -12.25 -15.92
CA LEU A 172 -22.06 -11.03 -16.70
C LEU A 172 -23.55 -10.66 -16.69
#